data_AF-A0A967GQC8-F1
#
_entry.id   AF-A0A967GQC8-F1
#
_cell.length_a   1.000
_cell.length_b   1.000
_cell.length_c   1.000
_cell.angle_alpha   90.00
_cell.angle_beta   90.00
_cell.angle_gamma   90.00
#
_symmetry.space_group_name_H-M   'P 1'
#
loop_
_entity.id
_entity.type
_entity.pdbx_description
1 polymer ?
#
loop_
_entity_poly.entity_id
_entity_poly.type
_entity_poly.pdbx_seq_one_letter_code
_entity_poly.pdbx_strand_id
1 'polypeptide(L)'
;LSAGDEVVFLVNSLGATTMMECLICLRKAKQILTEKGIVVHDTIVGPLVTCQEMAGISFSVTRLDDELKRLWQMPCESVCYSKMEG
;
A
#
# COMPACT_ATOMS: atom_id res chain seq x y z
N LEU A 1 -5.13 4.48 -14.42
CA LEU A 1 -5.81 5.10 -13.28
C LEU A 1 -6.37 6.42 -13.76
N SER A 2 -7.65 6.62 -13.53
CA SER A 2 -8.40 7.82 -13.88
C SER A 2 -8.94 8.46 -12.60
N ALA A 3 -9.21 9.76 -12.64
CA ALA A 3 -9.83 10.45 -11.50
C ALA A 3 -11.13 9.73 -11.11
N GLY A 4 -11.32 9.51 -9.79
CA GLY A 4 -12.42 8.73 -9.23
C GLY A 4 -12.10 7.25 -8.96
N ASP A 5 -11.01 6.70 -9.51
CA ASP A 5 -10.60 5.33 -9.19
C ASP A 5 -10.24 5.23 -7.69
N GLU A 6 -10.75 4.19 -7.02
CA GLU A 6 -10.31 3.78 -5.69
C GLU A 6 -9.17 2.76 -5.78
N VAL A 7 -8.15 2.88 -4.93
CA VAL A 7 -7.00 1.99 -4.93
C VAL A 7 -6.57 1.54 -3.54
N VAL A 8 -6.01 0.33 -3.46
CA VAL A 8 -5.13 -0.07 -2.37
C VAL A 8 -3.70 0.28 -2.77
N PHE A 9 -2.97 0.88 -1.84
CA PHE A 9 -1.59 1.33 -2.08
C PHE A 9 -0.60 0.64 -1.14
N LEU A 10 0.39 -0.06 -1.71
CA LEU A 10 1.47 -0.70 -0.96
C LEU A 10 2.77 0.07 -1.15
N VAL A 11 3.43 0.39 -0.03
CA VAL A 11 4.80 0.91 0.00
C VAL A 11 5.69 -0.15 0.64
N ASN A 12 6.46 -0.82 -0.19
CA ASN A 12 7.25 -1.97 0.21
C ASN A 12 8.74 -1.61 0.33
N SER A 13 9.32 -1.86 1.49
CA SER A 13 10.77 -1.90 1.66
C SER A 13 11.32 -3.18 1.06
N LEU A 14 12.35 -3.08 0.22
CA LEU A 14 13.03 -4.23 -0.35
C LEU A 14 14.06 -4.86 0.60
N GLY A 15 14.23 -4.34 1.82
CA GLY A 15 15.16 -4.91 2.79
C GLY A 15 15.71 -3.88 3.77
N ALA A 16 16.76 -3.16 3.35
CA ALA A 16 17.49 -2.24 4.22
C ALA A 16 16.87 -0.84 4.35
N THR A 17 15.82 -0.53 3.57
CA THR A 17 15.16 0.78 3.66
C THR A 17 14.31 0.89 4.91
N THR A 18 14.51 1.98 5.66
CA THR A 18 13.86 2.20 6.95
C THR A 18 12.38 2.55 6.80
N MET A 19 11.61 2.33 7.88
CA MET A 19 10.21 2.75 7.94
C MET A 19 10.06 4.26 7.73
N MET A 20 10.99 5.08 8.24
CA MET A 20 10.96 6.53 8.06
C MET A 20 11.07 6.93 6.59
N GLU A 21 12.01 6.33 5.86
CA GLU A 21 12.16 6.55 4.42
C GLU A 21 10.91 6.12 3.65
N CYS A 22 10.35 4.95 3.99
CA CYS A 22 9.09 4.48 3.40
C CYS A 22 7.94 5.48 3.64
N LEU A 23 7.83 6.06 4.84
CA LEU A 23 6.79 7.04 5.17
C LEU A 23 6.99 8.39 4.46
N ILE A 24 8.24 8.83 4.26
CA ILE A 24 8.56 10.02 3.45
C ILE A 24 8.10 9.80 2.01
N CYS A 25 8.41 8.63 1.45
CA CYS A 25 8.00 8.21 0.13
C CYS A 25 6.46 8.09 0.00
N LEU A 26 5.79 7.47 0.99
CA LEU A 26 4.33 7.40 1.06
C LEU A 26 3.72 8.79 1.01
N ARG A 27 4.21 9.74 1.82
CA ARG A 27 3.66 11.11 1.86
C ARG A 27 3.66 11.75 0.48
N LYS A 28 4.78 11.65 -0.25
CA LYS A 28 4.87 12.25 -1.59
C LYS A 28 4.03 11.48 -2.62
N ALA A 29 4.04 10.15 -2.58
CA ALA A 29 3.25 9.33 -3.49
C ALA A 29 1.73 9.56 -3.29
N LYS A 30 1.26 9.62 -2.04
CA LYS A 30 -0.14 9.90 -1.71
C LYS A 30 -0.55 11.30 -2.18
N GLN A 31 0.32 12.30 -2.04
CA GLN A 31 0.06 13.64 -2.60
C GLN A 31 -0.16 13.58 -4.12
N ILE A 32 0.71 12.87 -4.86
CA ILE A 32 0.59 12.73 -6.32
C ILE A 32 -0.70 12.00 -6.71
N LEU A 33 -1.09 10.96 -5.96
CA LEU A 33 -2.35 10.23 -6.20
C LEU A 33 -3.56 11.14 -5.98
N THR A 34 -3.58 11.90 -4.88
CA THR A 34 -4.65 12.86 -4.58
C THR A 34 -4.75 13.95 -5.64
N GLU A 35 -3.63 14.52 -6.09
CA GLU A 35 -3.60 15.53 -7.17
C GLU A 35 -4.16 14.98 -8.50
N LYS A 36 -4.05 13.68 -8.73
CA LYS A 36 -4.64 12.97 -9.89
C LYS A 36 -6.11 12.59 -9.69
N GLY A 37 -6.71 12.92 -8.56
CA GLY A 37 -8.09 12.56 -8.21
C GLY A 37 -8.28 11.07 -7.89
N ILE A 38 -7.21 10.36 -7.52
CA ILE A 38 -7.26 8.94 -7.13
C ILE A 38 -7.55 8.85 -5.62
N VAL A 39 -8.52 8.01 -5.25
CA VAL A 39 -8.90 7.79 -3.85
C VAL A 39 -8.10 6.61 -3.31
N VAL A 40 -7.28 6.85 -2.29
CA VAL A 40 -6.55 5.76 -1.60
C VAL A 40 -7.47 5.16 -0.53
N HIS A 41 -8.03 3.99 -0.81
CA HIS A 41 -8.94 3.27 0.08
C HIS A 41 -8.21 2.71 1.31
N ASP A 42 -7.06 2.08 1.11
CA ASP A 42 -6.23 1.52 2.17
C ASP A 42 -4.75 1.63 1.80
N THR A 43 -3.87 1.61 2.80
CA THR A 43 -2.43 1.67 2.61
C THR A 43 -1.71 0.71 3.53
N ILE A 44 -0.80 -0.09 2.96
CA ILE A 44 0.12 -0.92 3.73
C ILE A 44 1.55 -0.43 3.50
N VAL A 45 2.30 -0.27 4.58
CA VAL A 45 3.71 0.13 4.54
C VAL A 45 4.54 -0.87 5.33
N GLY A 46 5.63 -1.36 4.73
CA GLY A 46 6.57 -2.21 5.45
C GLY A 46 7.42 -3.09 4.54
N PRO A 47 8.23 -3.99 5.12
CA PRO A 47 8.98 -5.01 4.39
C PRO A 47 8.06 -6.20 4.03
N LEU A 48 7.20 -6.01 3.03
CA LEU A 48 6.18 -7.00 2.64
C LEU A 48 6.77 -8.11 1.76
N VAL A 49 7.59 -7.72 0.78
CA VAL A 49 8.27 -8.60 -0.19
C VAL A 49 9.69 -8.08 -0.38
N THR A 50 10.64 -8.66 0.35
CA THR A 50 12.04 -8.18 0.39
C THR A 50 12.95 -8.89 -0.62
N CYS A 51 14.05 -8.25 -0.98
CA CYS A 51 15.18 -8.78 -1.73
C CYS A 51 16.43 -8.75 -0.84
N GLN A 52 16.47 -9.63 0.16
CA GLN A 52 17.51 -9.68 1.20
C GLN A 52 17.72 -8.28 1.84
N GLU A 53 18.95 -7.77 1.88
CA GLU A 53 19.33 -6.46 2.42
C GLU A 53 19.31 -5.31 1.39
N MET A 54 18.62 -5.45 0.26
CA MET A 54 18.54 -4.39 -0.75
C MET A 54 17.98 -3.09 -0.16
N ALA A 55 18.70 -1.99 -0.34
CA ALA A 55 18.20 -0.65 -0.07
C ALA A 55 17.38 -0.18 -1.29
N GLY A 56 16.06 -0.31 -1.20
CA GLY A 56 15.14 0.10 -2.24
C GLY A 56 13.68 0.06 -1.79
N ILE A 57 12.82 0.74 -2.56
CA ILE A 57 11.38 0.80 -2.33
C ILE A 57 10.67 0.37 -3.61
N SER A 58 9.64 -0.46 -3.48
CA SER A 58 8.67 -0.67 -4.54
C SER A 58 7.30 -0.14 -4.14
N PHE A 59 6.57 0.35 -5.14
CA PHE A 59 5.20 0.81 -5.00
C PHE A 59 4.27 -0.11 -5.78
N SER A 60 3.17 -0.54 -5.17
CA SER A 60 2.12 -1.28 -5.87
C SER A 60 0.79 -0.56 -5.70
N VAL A 61 0.08 -0.36 -6.81
CA VAL A 61 -1.21 0.31 -6.84
C VAL A 61 -2.22 -0.64 -7.47
N THR A 62 -3.21 -1.07 -6.69
CA THR A 62 -4.26 -1.97 -7.14
C THR A 62 -5.58 -1.21 -7.18
N ARG A 63 -6.15 -1.03 -8.37
CA ARG A 63 -7.49 -0.47 -8.50
C ARG A 63 -8.51 -1.44 -7.93
N LEU A 64 -9.42 -0.93 -7.11
CA LEU A 64 -10.52 -1.68 -6.55
C LEU A 64 -11.76 -1.55 -7.43
N ASP A 65 -12.36 -2.68 -7.74
CA ASP A 65 -13.78 -2.78 -8.05
C ASP A 65 -14.55 -3.23 -6.79
N ASP A 66 -15.86 -3.38 -6.92
CA ASP A 66 -16.73 -3.74 -5.79
C ASP A 66 -16.40 -5.12 -5.20
N GLU A 67 -15.99 -6.07 -6.03
CA GLU A 67 -15.62 -7.41 -5.57
C GLU A 67 -14.31 -7.37 -4.77
N LEU A 68 -13.27 -6.74 -5.34
CA LEU A 68 -11.97 -6.62 -4.69
C LEU A 68 -12.05 -5.81 -3.40
N LYS A 69 -12.86 -4.75 -3.38
CA LYS A 69 -13.08 -3.93 -2.17
C LYS A 69 -13.72 -4.76 -1.06
N ARG A 70 -14.74 -5.57 -1.40
CA ARG A 70 -15.36 -6.50 -0.44
C ARG A 70 -14.35 -7.52 0.08
N LEU A 71 -13.58 -8.15 -0.79
CA LEU A 71 -12.56 -9.14 -0.40
C LEU A 71 -11.46 -8.52 0.48
N TRP A 72 -11.02 -7.30 0.15
CA TRP A 72 -9.99 -6.59 0.90
C TRP A 72 -10.41 -6.21 2.33
N GLN A 73 -11.70 -6.04 2.57
CA GLN A 73 -12.26 -5.69 3.87
C GLN A 73 -12.53 -6.90 4.76
N MET A 74 -12.52 -8.12 4.21
CA MET A 74 -12.77 -9.32 5.01
C MET A 74 -11.68 -9.51 6.08
N PRO A 75 -12.03 -10.02 7.25
CA PRO A 75 -11.05 -10.33 8.27
C PRO A 75 -10.08 -11.41 7.78
N CYS A 76 -8.81 -11.27 8.13
CA CYS A 76 -7.79 -12.27 7.88
C CYS A 76 -6.70 -12.21 8.95
N GLU A 77 -6.06 -13.36 9.21
CA GLU A 77 -4.97 -13.46 10.17
C GLU A 77 -3.83 -14.28 9.58
N SER A 78 -2.62 -13.72 9.65
CA SER A 78 -1.38 -14.40 9.29
C SER A 78 -0.22 -13.78 10.05
N VAL A 79 0.95 -14.43 10.03
CA VAL A 79 2.14 -13.97 10.78
C VAL A 79 2.53 -12.52 10.41
N CYS A 80 2.44 -12.16 9.13
CA CYS A 80 2.95 -10.89 8.62
C CYS A 80 1.86 -9.89 8.23
N TYR A 81 0.59 -10.30 8.24
CA TYR A 81 -0.54 -9.43 7.94
C TYR A 81 -1.80 -9.95 8.62
N SER A 82 -2.38 -9.13 9.50
CA SER A 82 -3.66 -9.40 10.14
C SER A 82 -4.54 -8.17 10.02
N LYS A 83 -5.79 -8.38 9.60
CA LYS A 83 -6.86 -7.41 9.54
C LYS A 83 -8.02 -8.04 10.30
N MET A 84 -8.22 -7.60 11.54
CA MET A 84 -9.32 -8.07 12.39
C MET A 84 -10.49 -7.09 12.25
N GLU A 85 -11.72 -7.56 12.37
CA GLU A 85 -12.87 -6.68 12.52
C GLU A 85 -12.69 -5.83 13.80
N GLY A 86 -12.85 -4.51 13.66
CA GLY A 86 -12.85 -3.57 14.78
C GLY A 86 -14.20 -3.49 15.45
#